data_AF-A0A1S2HV02-F1
#
_entry.id   AF-A0A1S2HV02-F1
#
_cell.length_a   1.000
_cell.length_b   1.000
_cell.length_c   1.000
_cell.angle_alpha   90.00
_cell.angle_beta   90.00
_cell.angle_gamma   90.00
#
_symmetry.space_group_name_H-M   'P 1'
#
loop_
_entity.id
_entity.type
_entity.pdbx_description
1 polymer ?
#
loop_
_entity_poly.entity_id
_entity_poly.type
_entity_poly.pdbx_seq_one_letter_code
_entity_poly.pdbx_strand_id
1 'polypeptide(L)'
;MLATLVIGLREGLEATLIVGIIAAFLRRNRVPLAPMWLGVGVAVVLSVAVGFGLQVVEQALPQAQQEGMEAVIGIVAVVFVTGMIVWMRTHARTLTKELEASATAALGRGTAWALAGMAFLAVLKEGFETAVFLLATFQASSDTGLAALGAVIGIAAAVVVGYGIYTGGVRLNLSRFFTGTGVFLVFVAGGLVLTVLRRAHEAGWIVIGQQRTVDLSWLAPNGSVQGALVTGVLGIPPDPRVIEVLGWVLYVVPVLALSLWPRAWRPSPVRVPVVRLVTAGVLAVAAAALAIAVPTGGADLPRSTAVTGDARSVSASVDGAAAVLRAAGDDQEARITLPTSAHRRATRAGVTADRWRLTQDSSAARRPLTLTLDDLVDLFGRVPVGISPSTNPGPFTARWAVRDTVTLWTVRGGVLDATRTERTVLTLGGGGLPAARTTTLDRTVWAVPSATVQQSAAAVSAADTRGAELLLWKAWLPIALGVAAAAQVLLALRDRRRRPLTSTTAPDPDPSRGPPADDPTRSPEYALR
;
A
#
# COMPACT_ATOMS: atom_id res chain seq x y z
N MET A 1 -10.68 -18.68 15.39
CA MET A 1 -11.24 -19.07 16.71
C MET A 1 -10.78 -18.17 17.86
N LEU A 2 -9.48 -18.00 18.12
CA LEU A 2 -9.02 -17.23 19.31
C LEU A 2 -9.36 -15.74 19.26
N ALA A 3 -9.18 -15.10 18.10
CA ALA A 3 -9.56 -13.69 17.90
C ALA A 3 -11.04 -13.44 18.23
N THR A 4 -11.93 -14.23 17.62
CA THR A 4 -13.38 -14.14 17.82
C THR A 4 -13.80 -14.53 19.24
N LEU A 5 -13.08 -15.45 19.90
CA LEU A 5 -13.28 -15.76 21.31
C LEU A 5 -12.96 -14.58 22.21
N VAL A 6 -11.81 -13.91 22.02
CA VAL A 6 -11.43 -12.76 22.85
C VAL A 6 -12.36 -11.57 22.60
N ILE A 7 -12.78 -11.34 21.35
CA ILE A 7 -13.80 -10.34 21.01
C ILE A 7 -15.11 -10.67 21.72
N GLY A 8 -15.67 -11.88 21.50
CA GLY A 8 -16.94 -12.28 22.11
C GLY A 8 -16.90 -12.29 23.64
N LEU A 9 -15.78 -12.68 24.23
CA LEU A 9 -15.56 -12.62 25.68
C LEU A 9 -15.56 -11.17 26.17
N ARG A 10 -14.89 -10.26 25.47
CA ARG A 10 -14.76 -8.86 25.88
C ARG A 10 -16.10 -8.13 25.78
N GLU A 11 -16.70 -8.14 24.60
CA GLU A 11 -17.97 -7.42 24.37
C GLU A 11 -19.10 -8.07 25.18
N GLY A 12 -19.10 -9.41 25.27
CA GLY A 12 -20.01 -10.14 26.14
C GLY A 12 -19.84 -9.79 27.61
N LEU A 13 -18.60 -9.56 28.09
CA LEU A 13 -18.36 -9.18 29.48
C LEU A 13 -18.91 -7.78 29.76
N GLU A 14 -18.71 -6.83 28.85
CA GLU A 14 -19.24 -5.47 28.97
C GLU A 14 -20.77 -5.49 29.01
N ALA A 15 -21.41 -6.21 28.08
CA ALA A 15 -22.86 -6.37 28.06
C ALA A 15 -23.40 -7.06 29.34
N THR A 16 -22.77 -8.16 29.76
CA THR A 16 -23.20 -8.93 30.94
C THR A 16 -22.97 -8.18 32.25
N LEU A 17 -21.93 -7.33 32.34
CA LEU A 17 -21.72 -6.43 33.47
C LEU A 17 -22.84 -5.39 33.56
N ILE A 18 -23.20 -4.74 32.46
CA ILE A 18 -24.28 -3.75 32.45
C ILE A 18 -25.61 -4.41 32.83
N VAL A 19 -25.95 -5.54 32.19
CA VAL A 19 -27.17 -6.31 32.52
C VAL A 19 -27.14 -6.78 33.97
N GLY A 20 -25.99 -7.25 34.48
CA GLY A 20 -25.82 -7.69 35.86
C GLY A 20 -26.04 -6.57 36.88
N ILE A 21 -25.54 -5.36 36.60
CA ILE A 21 -25.76 -4.17 37.44
C ILE A 21 -27.25 -3.80 37.46
N ILE A 22 -27.90 -3.76 36.29
CA ILE A 22 -29.34 -3.46 36.18
C ILE A 22 -30.17 -4.54 36.89
N ALA A 23 -29.81 -5.82 36.74
CA ALA A 23 -30.47 -6.94 37.40
C ALA A 23 -30.34 -6.88 38.92
N ALA A 24 -29.14 -6.60 39.45
CA ALA A 24 -28.90 -6.41 40.87
C ALA A 24 -29.71 -5.23 41.42
N PHE A 25 -29.78 -4.14 40.66
CA PHE A 25 -30.57 -2.97 41.00
C PHE A 25 -32.08 -3.24 41.03
N LEU A 26 -32.64 -3.93 40.03
CA LEU A 26 -34.05 -4.32 39.99
C LEU A 26 -34.40 -5.25 41.16
N ARG A 27 -33.54 -6.22 41.46
CA ARG A 27 -33.70 -7.14 42.58
C ARG A 27 -33.68 -6.42 43.93
N ARG A 28 -32.77 -5.46 44.12
CA ARG A 28 -32.69 -4.65 45.36
C ARG A 28 -33.95 -3.82 45.58
N ASN A 29 -34.58 -3.33 44.52
CA ASN A 29 -35.80 -2.51 44.59
C ASN A 29 -37.11 -3.31 44.43
N ARG A 30 -37.06 -4.65 44.45
CA ARG A 30 -38.21 -5.56 44.29
C ARG A 30 -39.05 -5.33 43.02
N VAL A 31 -38.44 -4.83 41.94
CA VAL A 31 -39.08 -4.65 40.63
C VAL A 31 -38.91 -5.95 39.81
N PRO A 32 -39.92 -6.41 39.04
CA PRO A 32 -39.78 -7.61 38.22
C PRO A 32 -38.70 -7.46 37.15
N LEU A 33 -37.90 -8.53 36.95
CA LEU A 33 -36.82 -8.60 35.95
C LEU A 33 -37.33 -8.86 34.53
N ALA A 34 -38.59 -9.27 34.36
CA ALA A 34 -39.16 -9.69 33.07
C ALA A 34 -39.05 -8.61 31.96
N PRO A 35 -39.35 -7.32 32.20
CA PRO A 35 -39.20 -6.28 31.18
C PRO A 35 -37.75 -6.11 30.70
N MET A 36 -36.78 -6.26 31.61
CA MET A 36 -35.35 -6.19 31.28
C MET A 36 -34.94 -7.35 30.37
N TRP A 37 -35.33 -8.59 30.71
CA TRP A 37 -35.01 -9.76 29.88
C TRP A 37 -35.67 -9.71 28.51
N LEU A 38 -36.88 -9.14 28.40
CA LEU A 38 -37.50 -8.86 27.10
C LEU A 38 -36.63 -7.89 26.29
N GLY A 39 -36.19 -6.78 26.88
CA GLY A 39 -35.28 -5.82 26.23
C GLY A 39 -33.97 -6.47 25.78
N VAL A 40 -33.33 -7.26 26.64
CA VAL A 40 -32.09 -8.00 26.30
C VAL A 40 -32.34 -8.98 25.15
N GLY A 41 -33.43 -9.76 25.20
CA GLY A 41 -33.78 -10.72 24.15
C GLY A 41 -33.98 -10.05 22.79
N VAL A 42 -34.73 -8.95 22.74
CA VAL A 42 -34.95 -8.17 21.51
C VAL A 42 -33.63 -7.59 20.99
N ALA A 43 -32.77 -7.05 21.86
CA ALA A 43 -31.47 -6.52 21.47
C ALA A 43 -30.55 -7.60 20.85
N VAL A 44 -30.52 -8.80 21.44
CA VAL A 44 -29.74 -9.93 20.92
C VAL A 44 -30.25 -10.35 19.54
N VAL A 45 -31.57 -10.52 19.38
CA VAL A 45 -32.18 -10.89 18.09
C VAL A 45 -31.84 -9.84 17.02
N LEU A 46 -31.97 -8.55 17.36
CA LEU A 46 -31.67 -7.47 16.42
C LEU A 46 -30.17 -7.43 16.05
N SER A 47 -29.28 -7.69 17.00
CA SER A 47 -27.84 -7.74 16.75
C SER A 47 -27.46 -8.89 15.81
N VAL A 48 -28.05 -10.07 16.01
CA VAL A 48 -27.89 -11.21 15.09
C VAL A 48 -28.46 -10.89 13.71
N ALA A 49 -29.63 -10.26 13.65
CA ALA A 49 -30.26 -9.85 12.39
C ALA A 49 -29.40 -8.84 11.61
N VAL A 50 -28.74 -7.89 12.31
CA VAL A 50 -27.78 -6.96 11.68
C VAL A 50 -26.58 -7.71 11.11
N GLY A 51 -25.98 -8.62 11.88
CA GLY A 51 -24.84 -9.42 11.41
C GLY A 51 -25.17 -10.26 10.19
N PHE A 52 -26.31 -10.97 10.22
CA PHE A 52 -26.79 -11.76 9.09
C PHE A 52 -27.18 -10.89 7.89
N GLY A 53 -27.85 -9.75 8.14
CA GLY A 53 -28.22 -8.80 7.09
C GLY A 53 -27.02 -8.25 6.33
N LEU A 54 -25.95 -7.86 7.04
CA LEU A 54 -24.70 -7.42 6.42
C LEU A 54 -24.08 -8.52 5.55
N GLN A 55 -24.05 -9.76 6.04
CA GLN A 55 -23.52 -10.90 5.29
C GLN A 55 -24.34 -11.21 4.02
N VAL A 56 -25.66 -11.13 4.08
CA VAL A 56 -26.53 -11.37 2.91
C VAL A 56 -26.35 -10.28 1.85
N VAL A 57 -26.25 -9.01 2.28
CA VAL A 57 -25.99 -7.88 1.37
C VAL A 57 -24.65 -8.06 0.67
N GLU A 58 -23.63 -8.52 1.39
CA GLU A 58 -22.29 -8.77 0.85
C GLU A 58 -22.27 -9.83 -0.24
N GLN A 59 -22.95 -10.96 0.00
CA GLN A 59 -23.00 -12.08 -0.94
C GLN A 59 -23.77 -11.75 -2.23
N ALA A 60 -24.59 -10.70 -2.23
CA ALA A 60 -25.32 -10.24 -3.40
C ALA A 60 -24.50 -9.31 -4.32
N LEU A 61 -23.30 -8.88 -3.90
CA LEU A 61 -22.47 -7.94 -4.65
C LEU A 61 -21.55 -8.65 -5.66
N PRO A 62 -21.18 -8.00 -6.77
CA PRO A 62 -20.08 -8.44 -7.64
C PRO A 62 -18.75 -8.49 -6.88
N GLN A 63 -17.85 -9.39 -7.28
CA GLN A 63 -16.60 -9.68 -6.56
C GLN A 63 -15.79 -8.43 -6.15
N ALA A 64 -15.53 -7.49 -7.07
CA ALA A 64 -14.77 -6.27 -6.74
C ALA A 64 -15.49 -5.35 -5.74
N GLN A 65 -16.83 -5.31 -5.77
CA GLN A 65 -17.63 -4.55 -4.81
C GLN A 65 -17.71 -5.26 -3.46
N GLN A 66 -17.73 -6.59 -3.46
CA GLN A 66 -17.65 -7.42 -2.27
C GLN A 66 -16.33 -7.16 -1.53
N GLU A 67 -15.19 -7.30 -2.22
CA GLU A 67 -13.86 -7.02 -1.66
C GLU A 67 -13.75 -5.55 -1.18
N GLY A 68 -14.34 -4.61 -1.91
CA GLY A 68 -14.43 -3.22 -1.48
C GLY A 68 -15.23 -3.05 -0.17
N MET A 69 -16.38 -3.72 -0.05
CA MET A 69 -17.18 -3.66 1.17
C MET A 69 -16.48 -4.33 2.35
N GLU A 70 -15.81 -5.47 2.14
CA GLU A 70 -14.95 -6.12 3.15
C GLU A 70 -13.86 -5.16 3.65
N ALA A 71 -13.21 -4.43 2.73
CA ALA A 71 -12.21 -3.43 3.11
C ALA A 71 -12.81 -2.30 3.96
N VAL A 72 -14.00 -1.79 3.60
CA VAL A 72 -14.67 -0.73 4.39
C VAL A 72 -15.08 -1.24 5.77
N ILE A 73 -15.70 -2.41 5.86
CA ILE A 73 -16.11 -3.03 7.13
C ILE A 73 -14.88 -3.27 8.00
N GLY A 74 -13.79 -3.78 7.42
CA GLY A 74 -12.53 -3.95 8.13
C GLY A 74 -11.91 -2.63 8.62
N ILE A 75 -11.95 -1.54 7.84
CA ILE A 75 -11.50 -0.21 8.30
C ILE A 75 -12.34 0.26 9.49
N VAL A 76 -13.67 0.16 9.38
CA VAL A 76 -14.59 0.53 10.47
C VAL A 76 -14.26 -0.30 11.71
N ALA A 77 -14.11 -1.61 11.58
CA ALA A 77 -13.73 -2.48 12.67
C ALA A 77 -12.38 -2.08 13.30
N VAL A 78 -11.33 -1.82 12.52
CA VAL A 78 -10.03 -1.35 13.06
C VAL A 78 -10.19 -0.06 13.86
N VAL A 79 -10.98 0.91 13.35
CA VAL A 79 -11.23 2.18 14.05
C VAL A 79 -11.96 1.95 15.37
N PHE A 80 -13.03 1.16 15.36
CA PHE A 80 -13.82 0.85 16.54
C PHE A 80 -13.00 0.07 17.59
N VAL A 81 -12.28 -1.00 17.20
CA VAL A 81 -11.40 -1.77 18.11
C VAL A 81 -10.37 -0.84 18.74
N THR A 82 -9.70 0.00 17.94
CA THR A 82 -8.69 0.92 18.43
C THR A 82 -9.29 1.94 19.38
N GLY A 83 -10.42 2.53 19.02
CA GLY A 83 -11.16 3.47 19.86
C GLY A 83 -11.49 2.86 21.22
N MET A 84 -11.96 1.62 21.24
CA MET A 84 -12.31 0.90 22.47
C MET A 84 -11.10 0.58 23.34
N ILE A 85 -9.99 0.11 22.74
CA ILE A 85 -8.73 -0.13 23.46
C ILE A 85 -8.27 1.15 24.18
N VAL A 86 -8.34 2.29 23.51
CA VAL A 86 -7.96 3.59 24.09
C VAL A 86 -8.96 4.06 25.15
N TRP A 87 -10.26 3.91 24.89
CA TRP A 87 -11.32 4.33 25.79
C TRP A 87 -11.30 3.55 27.10
N MET A 88 -11.24 2.21 27.03
CA MET A 88 -11.18 1.33 28.19
C MET A 88 -9.92 1.55 29.02
N ARG A 89 -8.76 1.76 28.39
CA ARG A 89 -7.53 2.08 29.13
C ARG A 89 -7.70 3.30 30.06
N THR A 90 -8.51 4.27 29.63
CA THR A 90 -8.72 5.53 30.33
C THR A 90 -9.82 5.42 31.40
N HIS A 91 -10.90 4.68 31.11
CA HIS A 91 -12.10 4.63 31.96
C HIS A 91 -12.26 3.33 32.77
N ALA A 92 -11.43 2.29 32.56
CA ALA A 92 -11.57 0.99 33.23
C ALA A 92 -11.54 1.02 34.77
N ARG A 93 -11.01 2.10 35.36
CA ARG A 93 -10.98 2.30 36.83
C ARG A 93 -12.19 3.05 37.37
N THR A 94 -12.83 3.88 36.56
CA THR A 94 -13.99 4.70 36.96
C THR A 94 -15.31 4.11 36.54
N LEU A 95 -15.32 3.20 35.55
CA LEU A 95 -16.51 2.51 35.04
C LEU A 95 -17.44 2.00 36.15
N THR A 96 -16.91 1.28 37.15
CA THR A 96 -17.74 0.76 38.24
C THR A 96 -18.41 1.88 39.03
N LYS A 97 -17.67 2.97 39.33
CA LYS A 97 -18.20 4.12 40.09
C LYS A 97 -19.16 4.98 39.28
N GLU A 98 -18.90 5.16 37.99
CA GLU A 98 -19.77 5.91 37.07
C GLU A 98 -21.07 5.16 36.79
N LEU A 99 -21.01 3.84 36.64
CA LEU A 99 -22.20 2.99 36.49
C LEU A 99 -23.03 2.96 37.78
N GLU A 100 -22.40 2.86 38.95
CA GLU A 100 -23.08 2.98 40.25
C GLU A 100 -23.73 4.36 40.42
N ALA A 101 -23.04 5.45 40.05
CA ALA A 101 -23.58 6.81 40.11
C ALA A 101 -24.74 7.03 39.12
N SER A 102 -24.63 6.49 37.90
CA SER A 102 -25.67 6.60 36.86
C SER A 102 -26.92 5.79 37.21
N ALA A 103 -26.74 4.60 37.78
CA ALA A 103 -27.83 3.79 38.33
C ALA A 103 -28.54 4.51 39.49
N THR A 104 -27.77 5.23 40.33
CA THR A 104 -28.32 6.05 41.41
C THR A 104 -29.08 7.27 40.89
N ALA A 105 -28.62 7.93 39.81
CA ALA A 105 -29.32 9.06 39.20
C ALA A 105 -30.63 8.67 38.49
N ALA A 106 -30.70 7.44 37.94
CA ALA A 106 -31.91 6.90 37.31
C ALA A 106 -33.05 6.63 38.32
N LEU A 107 -32.75 6.54 39.62
CA LEU A 107 -33.75 6.44 40.70
C LEU A 107 -34.74 7.61 40.71
N GLY A 108 -34.36 8.79 40.22
CA GLY A 108 -35.23 9.97 40.25
C GLY A 108 -36.45 9.92 39.31
N ARG A 109 -36.53 8.97 38.35
CA ARG A 109 -37.54 8.98 37.26
C ARG A 109 -38.38 7.69 37.13
N GLY A 110 -38.26 6.77 38.08
CA GLY A 110 -38.96 5.48 38.22
C GLY A 110 -39.91 5.03 37.10
N THR A 111 -39.50 4.04 36.30
CA THR A 111 -40.38 3.00 35.71
C THR A 111 -39.54 1.81 35.24
N ALA A 112 -40.01 0.58 35.45
CA ALA A 112 -39.35 -0.66 35.00
C ALA A 112 -39.04 -0.67 33.48
N TRP A 113 -39.83 0.07 32.70
CA TRP A 113 -39.65 0.27 31.27
C TRP A 113 -38.42 1.14 30.91
N ALA A 114 -38.06 2.12 31.73
CA ALA A 114 -36.85 2.91 31.51
C ALA A 114 -35.58 2.05 31.70
N LEU A 115 -35.61 1.11 32.65
CA LEU A 115 -34.52 0.16 32.89
C LEU A 115 -34.46 -0.93 31.81
N ALA A 116 -35.61 -1.39 31.32
CA ALA A 116 -35.68 -2.27 30.15
C ALA A 116 -35.12 -1.59 28.89
N GLY A 117 -35.46 -0.33 28.65
CA GLY A 117 -34.90 0.47 27.56
C GLY A 117 -33.40 0.71 27.70
N MET A 118 -32.91 0.97 28.91
CA MET A 118 -31.47 1.10 29.18
C MET A 118 -30.72 -0.22 28.88
N ALA A 119 -31.22 -1.35 29.40
CA ALA A 119 -30.61 -2.66 29.15
C ALA A 119 -30.66 -3.03 27.67
N PHE A 120 -31.78 -2.77 26.99
CA PHE A 120 -31.92 -2.94 25.54
C PHE A 120 -30.89 -2.12 24.77
N LEU A 121 -30.79 -0.80 25.02
CA LEU A 121 -29.87 0.08 24.30
C LEU A 121 -28.40 -0.28 24.57
N ALA A 122 -28.07 -0.64 25.81
CA ALA A 122 -26.73 -1.09 26.17
C ALA A 122 -26.36 -2.37 25.42
N VAL A 123 -27.19 -3.42 25.50
CA VAL A 123 -26.92 -4.69 24.82
C VAL A 123 -26.96 -4.53 23.29
N LEU A 124 -27.85 -3.68 22.76
CA LEU A 124 -27.92 -3.44 21.32
C LEU A 124 -26.66 -2.75 20.81
N LYS A 125 -26.13 -1.77 21.55
CA LYS A 125 -24.89 -1.09 21.19
C LYS A 125 -23.72 -2.08 21.19
N GLU A 126 -23.50 -2.79 22.29
CA GLU A 126 -22.41 -3.76 22.39
C GLU A 126 -22.60 -4.92 21.38
N GLY A 127 -23.84 -5.32 21.12
CA GLY A 127 -24.20 -6.34 20.13
C GLY A 127 -23.97 -5.89 18.69
N PHE A 128 -24.22 -4.63 18.36
CA PHE A 128 -23.89 -4.05 17.05
C PHE A 128 -22.38 -4.02 16.83
N GLU A 129 -21.62 -3.54 17.81
CA GLU A 129 -20.16 -3.54 17.75
C GLU A 129 -19.61 -4.97 17.59
N THR A 130 -20.14 -5.92 18.38
CA THR A 130 -19.81 -7.34 18.27
C THR A 130 -20.10 -7.89 16.88
N ALA A 131 -21.27 -7.59 16.31
CA ALA A 131 -21.66 -8.08 14.99
C ALA A 131 -20.70 -7.58 13.89
N VAL A 132 -20.34 -6.30 13.92
CA VAL A 132 -19.40 -5.69 12.96
C VAL A 132 -18.00 -6.29 13.11
N PHE A 133 -17.49 -6.46 14.33
CA PHE A 133 -16.17 -7.06 14.55
C PHE A 133 -16.12 -8.54 14.18
N LEU A 134 -17.14 -9.30 14.53
CA LEU A 134 -17.21 -10.72 14.18
C LEU A 134 -17.28 -10.88 12.67
N LEU A 135 -18.08 -10.07 11.96
CA LEU A 135 -18.14 -10.09 10.51
C LEU A 135 -16.77 -9.81 9.87
N ALA A 136 -16.10 -8.72 10.29
CA ALA A 136 -14.76 -8.38 9.81
C ALA A 136 -13.74 -9.49 10.09
N THR A 137 -13.83 -10.13 11.26
CA THR A 137 -12.93 -11.23 11.64
C THR A 137 -13.26 -12.54 10.91
N PHE A 138 -14.53 -12.79 10.60
CA PHE A 138 -14.96 -13.94 9.80
C PHE A 138 -14.47 -13.82 8.36
N GLN A 139 -14.54 -12.62 7.76
CA GLN A 139 -13.99 -12.33 6.44
C GLN A 139 -12.46 -12.52 6.39
N ALA A 140 -11.76 -12.18 7.48
CA ALA A 140 -10.32 -12.37 7.60
C ALA A 140 -9.89 -13.82 7.96
N SER A 141 -10.83 -14.69 8.35
CA SER A 141 -10.53 -16.05 8.81
C SER A 141 -10.54 -17.04 7.64
N SER A 142 -9.60 -17.99 7.64
CA SER A 142 -9.59 -19.10 6.68
C SER A 142 -10.68 -20.14 6.93
N ASP A 143 -11.20 -20.20 8.16
CA ASP A 143 -12.30 -21.10 8.57
C ASP A 143 -13.34 -20.31 9.38
N THR A 144 -14.48 -20.05 8.76
CA THR A 144 -15.60 -19.32 9.36
C THR A 144 -16.28 -20.11 10.47
N GLY A 145 -16.33 -21.45 10.38
CA GLY A 145 -16.96 -22.31 11.38
C GLY A 145 -16.22 -22.28 12.71
N LEU A 146 -14.88 -22.42 12.66
CA LEU A 146 -14.02 -22.28 13.85
C LEU A 146 -14.05 -20.84 14.41
N ALA A 147 -14.20 -19.84 13.55
CA ALA A 147 -14.35 -18.46 13.99
C ALA A 147 -15.68 -18.26 14.75
N ALA A 148 -16.80 -18.79 14.24
CA ALA A 148 -18.11 -18.73 14.88
C ALA A 148 -18.13 -19.47 16.23
N LEU A 149 -17.55 -20.68 16.29
CA LEU A 149 -17.39 -21.42 17.54
C LEU A 149 -16.61 -20.63 18.59
N GLY A 150 -15.53 -19.96 18.18
CA GLY A 150 -14.76 -19.08 19.05
C GLY A 150 -15.62 -17.98 19.67
N ALA A 151 -16.42 -17.29 18.86
CA ALA A 151 -17.33 -16.24 19.33
C ALA A 151 -18.34 -16.76 20.35
N VAL A 152 -18.98 -17.90 20.06
CA VAL A 152 -19.95 -18.54 20.97
C VAL A 152 -19.32 -18.90 22.30
N ILE A 153 -18.12 -19.52 22.29
CA ILE A 153 -17.38 -19.87 23.51
C ILE A 153 -17.02 -18.61 24.30
N GLY A 154 -16.58 -17.55 23.63
CA GLY A 154 -16.26 -16.26 24.25
C GLY A 154 -17.47 -15.66 24.96
N ILE A 155 -18.61 -15.58 24.28
CA ILE A 155 -19.87 -15.06 24.83
C ILE A 155 -20.35 -15.93 26.00
N ALA A 156 -20.30 -17.25 25.86
CA ALA A 156 -20.67 -18.18 26.94
C ALA A 156 -19.79 -17.98 28.19
N ALA A 157 -18.48 -17.86 28.00
CA ALA A 157 -17.55 -17.56 29.07
C ALA A 157 -17.83 -16.19 29.72
N ALA A 158 -18.17 -15.17 28.93
CA ALA A 158 -18.57 -13.86 29.46
C ALA A 158 -19.82 -13.94 30.33
N VAL A 159 -20.84 -14.70 29.92
CA VAL A 159 -22.07 -14.92 30.70
C VAL A 159 -21.75 -15.62 32.03
N VAL A 160 -20.90 -16.66 32.00
CA VAL A 160 -20.47 -17.36 33.22
C VAL A 160 -19.74 -16.41 34.18
N VAL A 161 -18.79 -15.61 33.66
CA VAL A 161 -18.05 -14.64 34.47
C VAL A 161 -18.97 -13.54 35.01
N GLY A 162 -19.84 -12.99 34.17
CA GLY A 162 -20.82 -11.97 34.56
C GLY A 162 -21.78 -12.47 35.64
N TYR A 163 -22.25 -13.71 35.53
CA TYR A 163 -23.05 -14.36 36.56
C TYR A 163 -22.26 -14.58 37.87
N GLY A 164 -21.00 -14.98 37.78
CA GLY A 164 -20.09 -15.10 38.93
C GLY A 164 -19.83 -13.77 39.65
N ILE A 165 -19.77 -12.66 38.90
CA ILE A 165 -19.68 -11.30 39.45
C ILE A 165 -21.01 -10.90 40.10
N TYR A 166 -22.15 -11.14 39.43
CA TYR A 166 -23.49 -10.85 39.96
C TYR A 166 -23.79 -11.57 41.28
N THR A 167 -23.32 -12.82 41.43
CA THR A 167 -23.48 -13.61 42.67
C THR A 167 -22.41 -13.30 43.72
N GLY A 168 -21.41 -12.46 43.41
CA GLY A 168 -20.33 -12.08 44.32
C GLY A 168 -19.22 -13.12 44.48
N GLY A 169 -19.26 -14.23 43.73
CA GLY A 169 -18.30 -15.33 43.79
C GLY A 169 -16.97 -15.06 43.06
N VAL A 170 -16.92 -14.06 42.17
CA VAL A 170 -15.73 -13.75 41.36
C VAL A 170 -15.27 -12.31 41.59
N ARG A 171 -14.02 -12.13 42.04
CA ARG A 171 -13.35 -10.82 42.13
C ARG A 171 -12.32 -10.68 41.01
N LEU A 172 -12.75 -10.16 39.85
CA LEU A 172 -11.88 -9.94 38.71
C LEU A 172 -11.26 -8.53 38.75
N ASN A 173 -9.95 -8.41 38.53
CA ASN A 173 -9.32 -7.10 38.29
C ASN A 173 -9.55 -6.68 36.85
N LEU A 174 -10.66 -5.97 36.59
CA LEU A 174 -11.06 -5.52 35.25
C LEU A 174 -9.93 -4.77 34.54
N SER A 175 -9.17 -3.93 35.25
CA SER A 175 -8.07 -3.17 34.64
C SER A 175 -6.97 -4.07 34.08
N ARG A 176 -6.60 -5.16 34.77
CA ARG A 176 -5.59 -6.12 34.26
C ARG A 176 -6.15 -6.97 33.12
N PHE A 177 -7.39 -7.44 33.26
CA PHE A 177 -8.07 -8.21 32.24
C PHE A 177 -8.13 -7.44 30.91
N PHE A 178 -8.68 -6.22 30.92
CA PHE A 178 -8.79 -5.39 29.71
C PHE A 178 -7.44 -4.93 29.14
N THR A 179 -6.40 -4.79 29.98
CA THR A 179 -5.05 -4.48 29.45
C THR A 179 -4.48 -5.68 28.71
N GLY A 180 -4.59 -6.89 29.27
CA GLY A 180 -4.10 -8.12 28.65
C GLY A 180 -4.84 -8.46 27.36
N THR A 181 -6.17 -8.46 27.39
CA THR A 181 -6.99 -8.69 26.19
C THR A 181 -6.83 -7.57 25.18
N GLY A 182 -6.67 -6.32 25.63
CA GLY A 182 -6.41 -5.18 24.75
C GLY A 182 -5.11 -5.31 23.96
N VAL A 183 -4.00 -5.72 24.59
CA VAL A 183 -2.73 -5.96 23.89
C VAL A 183 -2.87 -7.05 22.83
N PHE A 184 -3.54 -8.16 23.17
CA PHE A 184 -3.84 -9.21 22.21
C PHE A 184 -4.67 -8.69 21.03
N LEU A 185 -5.70 -7.88 21.30
CA LEU A 185 -6.54 -7.27 20.28
C LEU A 185 -5.78 -6.28 19.38
N VAL A 186 -4.72 -5.61 19.86
CA VAL A 186 -3.85 -4.80 18.98
C VAL A 186 -3.22 -5.67 17.90
N PHE A 187 -2.75 -6.87 18.23
CA PHE A 187 -2.16 -7.75 17.23
C PHE A 187 -3.20 -8.33 16.27
N VAL A 188 -4.38 -8.71 16.78
CA VAL A 188 -5.52 -9.16 15.95
C VAL A 188 -5.95 -8.04 14.98
N ALA A 189 -6.11 -6.81 15.47
CA ALA A 189 -6.46 -5.67 14.64
C ALA A 189 -5.35 -5.31 13.66
N GLY A 190 -4.07 -5.51 14.01
CA GLY A 190 -2.97 -5.45 13.06
C GLY A 190 -3.14 -6.48 11.94
N GLY A 191 -3.55 -7.70 12.26
CA GLY A 191 -3.97 -8.71 11.29
C GLY A 191 -5.08 -8.23 10.36
N LEU A 192 -6.12 -7.63 10.93
CA LEU A 192 -7.21 -7.06 10.16
C LEU A 192 -6.75 -5.94 9.22
N VAL A 193 -5.76 -5.13 9.61
CA VAL A 193 -5.14 -4.13 8.73
C VAL A 193 -4.48 -4.78 7.51
N LEU A 194 -3.81 -5.93 7.68
CA LEU A 194 -3.23 -6.70 6.56
C LEU A 194 -4.35 -7.11 5.58
N THR A 195 -5.42 -7.71 6.10
CA THR A 195 -6.57 -8.15 5.30
C THR A 195 -7.24 -6.98 4.58
N VAL A 196 -7.48 -5.86 5.27
CA VAL A 196 -8.07 -4.64 4.68
C VAL A 196 -7.23 -4.13 3.51
N LEU A 197 -5.91 -4.07 3.66
CA LEU A 197 -5.03 -3.59 2.59
C LEU A 197 -5.02 -4.55 1.40
N ARG A 198 -5.12 -5.86 1.66
CA ARG A 198 -5.27 -6.88 0.62
C ARG A 198 -6.59 -6.73 -0.12
N ARG A 199 -7.72 -6.65 0.58
CA ARG A 199 -9.04 -6.47 -0.02
C ARG A 199 -9.17 -5.16 -0.78
N ALA A 200 -8.58 -4.08 -0.26
CA ALA A 200 -8.51 -2.80 -0.97
C ALA A 200 -7.66 -2.89 -2.26
N HIS A 201 -6.67 -3.78 -2.32
CA HIS A 201 -5.95 -4.06 -3.56
C HIS A 201 -6.78 -4.88 -4.55
N GLU A 202 -7.44 -5.94 -4.08
CA GLU A 202 -8.29 -6.82 -4.89
C GLU A 202 -9.47 -6.04 -5.50
N ALA A 203 -10.07 -5.13 -4.72
CA ALA A 203 -11.08 -4.17 -5.17
C ALA A 203 -10.55 -3.09 -6.16
N GLY A 204 -9.23 -3.05 -6.40
CA GLY A 204 -8.58 -2.09 -7.30
C GLY A 204 -8.34 -0.69 -6.72
N TRP A 205 -8.56 -0.47 -5.42
CA TRP A 205 -8.38 0.84 -4.77
C TRP A 205 -6.91 1.16 -4.47
N ILE A 206 -6.12 0.15 -4.09
CA ILE A 206 -4.71 0.32 -3.71
C ILE A 206 -3.84 -0.56 -4.62
N VAL A 207 -3.14 0.04 -5.58
CA VAL A 207 -2.25 -0.71 -6.52
C VAL A 207 -0.77 -0.58 -6.14
N ILE A 208 -0.45 0.27 -5.17
CA ILE A 208 0.92 0.55 -4.73
C ILE A 208 1.43 -0.47 -3.70
N GLY A 209 2.75 -0.73 -3.69
CA GLY A 209 3.40 -1.54 -2.67
C GLY A 209 3.05 -3.03 -2.68
N GLN A 210 2.69 -3.56 -3.84
CA GLN A 210 2.23 -4.94 -4.02
C GLN A 210 3.36 -5.97 -4.20
N GLN A 211 4.60 -5.59 -3.92
CA GLN A 211 5.72 -6.52 -3.98
C GLN A 211 5.69 -7.49 -2.81
N ARG A 212 6.12 -8.73 -3.05
CA ARG A 212 6.40 -9.69 -1.98
C ARG A 212 7.61 -9.21 -1.19
N THR A 213 7.50 -9.22 0.14
CA THR A 213 8.57 -8.76 1.04
C THR A 213 9.44 -9.91 1.50
N VAL A 214 8.88 -10.76 2.36
CA VAL A 214 9.57 -11.86 3.03
C VAL A 214 8.69 -13.09 2.85
N ASP A 215 9.33 -14.23 2.59
CA ASP A 215 8.63 -15.51 2.63
C ASP A 215 8.46 -15.93 4.09
N LEU A 216 7.23 -15.86 4.60
CA LEU A 216 6.87 -16.26 5.96
C LEU A 216 6.30 -17.69 6.00
N SER A 217 6.48 -18.49 4.95
CA SER A 217 6.07 -19.90 4.93
C SER A 217 6.68 -20.73 6.07
N TRP A 218 7.84 -20.33 6.61
CA TRP A 218 8.42 -20.93 7.81
C TRP A 218 7.63 -20.64 9.10
N LEU A 219 7.02 -19.46 9.19
CA LEU A 219 6.27 -19.01 10.36
C LEU A 219 4.81 -19.49 10.29
N ALA A 220 4.25 -19.53 9.09
CA ALA A 220 2.92 -20.05 8.81
C ALA A 220 2.92 -21.08 7.66
N PRO A 221 3.42 -22.31 7.90
CA PRO A 221 3.38 -23.36 6.89
C PRO A 221 1.93 -23.73 6.54
N ASN A 222 1.63 -23.80 5.24
CA ASN A 222 0.30 -24.18 4.75
C ASN A 222 -0.09 -25.58 5.27
N GLY A 223 -1.28 -25.70 5.86
CA GLY A 223 -1.78 -26.96 6.42
C GLY A 223 -1.25 -27.33 7.81
N SER A 224 -0.41 -26.50 8.44
CA SER A 224 0.05 -26.72 9.82
C SER A 224 -0.85 -26.03 10.86
N VAL A 225 -0.93 -26.60 12.07
CA VAL A 225 -1.63 -25.97 13.20
C VAL A 225 -1.01 -24.61 13.55
N GLN A 226 0.31 -24.49 13.45
CA GLN A 226 1.03 -23.23 13.66
C GLN A 226 0.63 -22.18 12.62
N GLY A 227 0.56 -22.55 11.33
CA GLY A 227 0.10 -21.65 10.27
C GLY A 227 -1.36 -21.24 10.46
N ALA A 228 -2.23 -22.18 10.83
CA ALA A 228 -3.62 -21.86 11.16
C ALA A 228 -3.73 -20.89 12.37
N LEU A 229 -2.81 -20.98 13.34
CA LEU A 229 -2.76 -20.05 14.47
C LEU A 229 -2.21 -18.68 14.07
N VAL A 230 -1.10 -18.61 13.34
CA VAL A 230 -0.48 -17.34 12.94
C VAL A 230 -1.39 -16.58 11.97
N THR A 231 -1.86 -17.26 10.92
CA THR A 231 -2.75 -16.66 9.92
C THR A 231 -4.14 -16.44 10.50
N GLY A 232 -4.70 -17.38 11.25
CA GLY A 232 -6.07 -17.30 11.76
C GLY A 232 -6.25 -16.46 13.04
N VAL A 233 -5.19 -16.21 13.82
CA VAL A 233 -5.25 -15.36 15.02
C VAL A 233 -4.68 -13.99 14.77
N LEU A 234 -3.53 -13.91 14.12
CA LEU A 234 -2.82 -12.64 13.89
C LEU A 234 -3.09 -12.06 12.51
N GLY A 235 -3.84 -12.75 11.63
CA GLY A 235 -4.14 -12.29 10.27
C GLY A 235 -2.90 -12.19 9.37
N ILE A 236 -1.77 -12.79 9.76
CA ILE A 236 -0.50 -12.64 9.03
C ILE A 236 -0.46 -13.67 7.88
N PRO A 237 -0.50 -13.24 6.61
CA PRO A 237 -0.41 -14.17 5.49
C PRO A 237 1.02 -14.71 5.34
N PRO A 238 1.20 -15.89 4.73
CA PRO A 238 2.53 -16.45 4.45
C PRO A 238 3.31 -15.64 3.40
N ASP A 239 2.62 -14.88 2.53
CA ASP A 239 3.22 -14.03 1.50
C ASP A 239 2.82 -12.54 1.65
N PRO A 240 3.30 -11.84 2.70
CA PRO A 240 2.93 -10.46 2.95
C PRO A 240 3.50 -9.49 1.89
N ARG A 241 2.67 -8.53 1.48
CA ARG A 241 3.03 -7.45 0.55
C ARG A 241 3.71 -6.30 1.30
N VAL A 242 4.51 -5.46 0.63
CA VAL A 242 5.18 -4.30 1.25
C VAL A 242 4.18 -3.38 1.94
N ILE A 243 3.09 -3.04 1.27
CA ILE A 243 2.07 -2.13 1.82
C ILE A 243 1.39 -2.73 3.06
N GLU A 244 1.16 -4.04 3.06
CA GLU A 244 0.57 -4.78 4.17
C GLU A 244 1.49 -4.71 5.40
N VAL A 245 2.78 -5.03 5.26
CA VAL A 245 3.76 -4.96 6.36
C VAL A 245 3.88 -3.53 6.90
N LEU A 246 3.97 -2.54 6.01
CA LEU A 246 4.03 -1.14 6.41
C LEU A 246 2.78 -0.72 7.19
N GLY A 247 1.59 -1.09 6.72
CA GLY A 247 0.32 -0.83 7.41
C GLY A 247 0.26 -1.48 8.78
N TRP A 248 0.67 -2.75 8.88
CA TRP A 248 0.74 -3.48 10.15
C TRP A 248 1.68 -2.79 11.15
N VAL A 249 2.89 -2.41 10.73
CA VAL A 249 3.86 -1.70 11.60
C VAL A 249 3.31 -0.34 12.02
N LEU A 250 2.75 0.42 11.06
CA LEU A 250 2.17 1.74 11.30
C LEU A 250 0.96 1.69 12.24
N TYR A 251 0.27 0.56 12.30
CA TYR A 251 -0.83 0.33 13.23
C TYR A 251 -0.35 -0.19 14.60
N VAL A 252 0.33 -1.34 14.60
CA VAL A 252 0.68 -2.06 15.82
C VAL A 252 1.65 -1.26 16.68
N VAL A 253 2.71 -0.66 16.10
CA VAL A 253 3.72 0.04 16.91
C VAL A 253 3.12 1.24 17.65
N PRO A 254 2.40 2.18 17.01
CA PRO A 254 1.81 3.31 17.73
C PRO A 254 0.72 2.91 18.72
N VAL A 255 -0.16 1.96 18.36
CA VAL A 255 -1.26 1.54 19.25
C VAL A 255 -0.72 0.76 20.44
N LEU A 256 0.26 -0.13 20.24
CA LEU A 256 0.92 -0.86 21.32
C LEU A 256 1.71 0.09 22.22
N ALA A 257 2.46 1.04 21.65
CA ALA A 257 3.11 2.10 22.41
C ALA A 257 2.08 2.87 23.24
N LEU A 258 0.95 3.27 22.65
CA LEU A 258 -0.12 3.97 23.35
C LEU A 258 -0.90 3.08 24.33
N SER A 259 -0.85 1.75 24.23
CA SER A 259 -1.48 0.82 25.17
C SER A 259 -0.56 0.50 26.36
N LEU A 260 0.73 0.30 26.10
CA LEU A 260 1.71 -0.11 27.11
C LEU A 260 2.52 1.04 27.71
N TRP A 261 2.39 2.28 27.21
CA TRP A 261 3.23 3.40 27.65
C TRP A 261 3.25 3.54 29.18
N PRO A 262 4.42 3.43 29.84
CA PRO A 262 4.54 3.58 31.28
C PRO A 262 4.06 4.96 31.73
N ARG A 263 3.24 5.03 32.79
CA ARG A 263 2.75 6.32 33.33
C ARG A 263 3.90 7.24 33.76
N ALA A 264 5.00 6.67 34.26
CA ALA A 264 6.20 7.41 34.68
C ALA A 264 6.92 8.12 33.52
N TRP A 265 6.74 7.65 32.28
CA TRP A 265 7.41 8.19 31.10
C TRP A 265 6.50 9.10 30.29
N ARG A 266 5.32 9.45 30.82
CA ARG A 266 4.43 10.41 30.17
C ARG A 266 5.04 11.80 30.30
N PRO A 267 5.35 12.50 29.19
CA PRO A 267 5.88 13.84 29.26
C PRO A 267 4.89 14.73 30.02
N SER A 268 5.42 15.60 30.89
CA SER A 268 4.58 16.58 31.57
C SER A 268 3.82 17.43 30.53
N PRO A 269 2.61 17.93 30.84
CA PRO A 269 1.83 18.78 29.91
C PRO A 269 2.64 19.96 29.35
N VAL A 270 3.67 20.39 30.09
CA VAL A 270 4.61 21.45 29.69
C VAL A 270 5.54 21.00 28.56
N ARG A 271 5.97 19.73 28.53
CA ARG A 271 6.89 19.17 27.53
C ARG A 271 6.18 18.58 26.30
N VAL A 272 4.89 18.29 26.37
CA VAL A 272 4.12 17.69 25.25
C VAL A 272 4.27 18.46 23.93
N PRO A 273 4.15 19.81 23.86
CA PRO A 273 4.29 20.52 22.59
C PRO A 273 5.71 20.47 22.03
N VAL A 274 6.74 20.40 22.88
CA VAL A 274 8.14 20.29 22.46
C VAL A 274 8.39 18.91 21.87
N VAL A 275 7.93 17.85 22.54
CA VAL A 275 8.02 16.48 22.03
C VAL A 275 7.33 16.37 20.67
N ARG A 276 6.10 16.90 20.52
CA ARG A 276 5.37 16.90 19.25
C ARG A 276 6.14 17.61 18.12
N LEU A 277 6.78 18.74 18.41
CA LEU A 277 7.60 19.46 17.42
C LEU A 277 8.88 18.69 17.06
N VAL A 278 9.53 18.04 18.02
CA VAL A 278 10.70 17.17 17.75
C VAL A 278 10.28 16.00 16.87
N THR A 279 9.16 15.33 17.18
CA THR A 279 8.63 14.26 16.34
C THR A 279 8.30 14.75 14.94
N ALA A 280 7.70 15.93 14.80
CA ALA A 280 7.43 16.54 13.49
C ALA A 280 8.72 16.80 12.70
N GLY A 281 9.76 17.31 13.37
CA GLY A 281 11.08 17.54 12.76
C GLY A 281 11.72 16.25 12.25
N VAL A 282 11.70 15.19 13.07
CA VAL A 282 12.22 13.86 12.67
C VAL A 282 11.46 13.31 11.46
N LEU A 283 10.12 13.41 11.46
CA LEU A 283 9.29 12.96 10.34
C LEU A 283 9.58 13.75 9.06
N ALA A 284 9.75 15.08 9.16
CA ALA A 284 10.07 15.93 8.02
C ALA A 284 11.47 15.63 7.43
N VAL A 285 12.47 15.41 8.30
CA VAL A 285 13.82 15.02 7.86
C VAL A 285 13.80 13.64 7.19
N ALA A 286 13.09 12.66 7.76
CA ALA A 286 12.94 11.34 7.16
C ALA A 286 12.23 11.42 5.79
N ALA A 287 11.20 12.25 5.66
CA ALA A 287 10.51 12.50 4.39
C ALA A 287 11.46 13.07 3.33
N ALA A 288 12.23 14.10 3.69
CA ALA A 288 13.21 14.72 2.78
C ALA A 288 14.32 13.74 2.40
N ALA A 289 14.86 12.99 3.36
CA ALA A 289 15.89 11.99 3.13
C ALA A 289 15.41 10.90 2.14
N LEU A 290 14.20 10.39 2.31
CA LEU A 290 13.61 9.42 1.38
C LEU A 290 13.37 10.01 -0.02
N ALA A 291 12.84 11.23 -0.11
CA ALA A 291 12.60 11.88 -1.41
C ALA A 291 13.89 12.12 -2.22
N ILE A 292 15.00 12.39 -1.52
CA ILE A 292 16.31 12.64 -2.12
C ILE A 292 17.07 11.34 -2.40
N ALA A 293 17.14 10.43 -1.43
CA ALA A 293 17.98 9.24 -1.49
C ALA A 293 17.41 8.12 -2.37
N VAL A 294 16.08 8.05 -2.55
CA VAL A 294 15.46 7.02 -3.39
C VAL A 294 15.67 7.39 -4.87
N PRO A 295 16.29 6.52 -5.69
CA PRO A 295 16.53 6.78 -7.11
C PRO A 295 15.23 7.02 -7.89
N THR A 296 15.27 7.83 -8.93
CA THR A 296 14.21 7.82 -9.96
C THR A 296 14.33 6.54 -10.78
N GLY A 297 13.22 5.85 -11.03
CA GLY A 297 13.22 4.67 -11.90
C GLY A 297 13.53 5.00 -13.36
N GLY A 298 13.83 3.96 -14.14
CA GLY A 298 14.18 4.04 -15.55
C GLY A 298 15.53 3.39 -15.85
N ALA A 299 15.67 2.81 -17.05
CA ALA A 299 16.96 2.34 -17.56
C ALA A 299 17.50 3.39 -18.54
N ASP A 300 18.72 3.84 -18.28
CA ASP A 300 19.50 4.60 -19.26
C ASP A 300 20.17 3.60 -20.20
N LEU A 301 19.78 3.64 -21.47
CA LEU A 301 20.43 2.86 -22.50
C LEU A 301 21.77 3.52 -22.89
N PRO A 302 22.78 2.73 -23.28
CA PRO A 302 24.03 3.29 -23.75
C PRO A 302 23.80 4.13 -25.01
N ARG A 303 24.50 5.26 -25.10
CA ARG A 303 24.46 6.12 -26.30
C ARG A 303 25.21 5.50 -27.49
N SER A 304 26.02 4.48 -27.26
CA SER A 304 26.76 3.73 -28.27
C SER A 304 26.50 2.23 -28.12
N THR A 305 26.28 1.52 -29.22
CA THR A 305 26.06 0.07 -29.24
C THR A 305 26.77 -0.58 -30.42
N ALA A 306 27.17 -1.84 -30.25
CA ALA A 306 27.78 -2.62 -31.31
C ALA A 306 26.76 -2.99 -32.40
N VAL A 307 27.22 -3.04 -33.65
CA VAL A 307 26.40 -3.46 -34.79
C VAL A 307 27.10 -4.56 -35.58
N THR A 308 26.33 -5.34 -36.32
CA THR A 308 26.83 -6.30 -37.31
C THR A 308 26.73 -5.70 -38.70
N GLY A 309 27.70 -5.99 -39.57
CA GLY A 309 27.75 -5.51 -40.96
C GLY A 309 28.99 -4.65 -41.21
N ASP A 310 28.83 -3.63 -42.04
CA ASP A 310 29.93 -2.77 -42.53
C ASP A 310 30.44 -1.76 -41.47
N ALA A 311 29.76 -1.65 -40.32
CA ALA A 311 30.16 -0.82 -39.18
C ALA A 311 30.42 -1.68 -37.95
N ARG A 312 31.26 -1.21 -37.03
CA ARG A 312 31.53 -1.87 -35.74
C ARG A 312 30.61 -1.37 -34.64
N SER A 313 30.29 -0.09 -34.65
CA SER A 313 29.42 0.52 -33.63
C SER A 313 28.62 1.69 -34.18
N VAL A 314 27.52 1.99 -33.52
CA VAL A 314 26.71 3.18 -33.78
C VAL A 314 26.47 3.94 -32.50
N SER A 315 26.58 5.26 -32.55
CA SER A 315 26.24 6.14 -31.45
C SER A 315 25.21 7.18 -31.86
N ALA A 316 24.28 7.50 -30.96
CA ALA A 316 23.26 8.51 -31.18
C ALA A 316 23.31 9.61 -30.12
N SER A 317 23.09 10.85 -30.56
CA SER A 317 22.75 11.98 -29.70
C SER A 317 21.41 12.53 -30.14
N VAL A 318 20.53 12.84 -29.19
CA VAL A 318 19.21 13.39 -29.45
C VAL A 318 19.10 14.73 -28.74
N ASP A 319 19.04 15.82 -29.51
CA ASP A 319 18.99 17.18 -29.00
C ASP A 319 17.57 17.75 -29.16
N GLY A 320 16.57 17.03 -28.63
CA GLY A 320 15.15 17.41 -28.59
C GLY A 320 14.42 17.49 -29.93
N ALA A 321 14.95 18.20 -30.92
CA ALA A 321 14.36 18.41 -32.23
C ALA A 321 14.97 17.52 -33.32
N ALA A 322 16.21 17.06 -33.18
CA ALA A 322 16.88 16.21 -34.17
C ALA A 322 17.71 15.12 -33.49
N ALA A 323 17.92 14.02 -34.19
CA ALA A 323 18.85 12.97 -33.77
C ALA A 323 20.05 12.94 -34.72
N VAL A 324 21.25 12.82 -34.16
CA VAL A 324 22.49 12.63 -34.92
C VAL A 324 22.98 11.22 -34.66
N LEU A 325 23.03 10.40 -35.70
CA LEU A 325 23.58 9.06 -35.66
C LEU A 325 24.99 9.06 -36.26
N ARG A 326 25.94 8.44 -35.57
CA ARG A 326 27.31 8.24 -36.04
C ARG A 326 27.57 6.74 -36.12
N ALA A 327 27.92 6.24 -37.29
CA ALA A 327 28.32 4.85 -37.50
C ALA A 327 29.84 4.81 -37.71
N ALA A 328 30.56 4.09 -36.85
CA ALA A 328 32.01 3.94 -36.92
C ALA A 328 32.37 2.54 -37.45
N GLY A 329 33.12 2.48 -38.55
CA GLY A 329 33.73 1.28 -39.13
C GLY A 329 35.25 1.27 -38.97
N ASP A 330 35.94 0.44 -39.76
CA ASP A 330 37.38 0.19 -39.65
C ASP A 330 38.25 1.44 -39.92
N ASP A 331 37.86 2.29 -40.89
CA ASP A 331 38.58 3.53 -41.26
C ASP A 331 37.65 4.70 -41.71
N GLN A 332 36.34 4.59 -41.46
CA GLN A 332 35.33 5.56 -41.91
C GLN A 332 34.30 5.81 -40.81
N GLU A 333 34.00 7.08 -40.52
CA GLU A 333 32.90 7.50 -39.66
C GLU A 333 31.81 8.20 -40.49
N ALA A 334 30.63 7.61 -40.54
CA ALA A 334 29.48 8.19 -41.24
C ALA A 334 28.57 8.92 -40.25
N ARG A 335 28.36 10.22 -40.49
CA ARG A 335 27.43 11.05 -39.70
C ARG A 335 26.13 11.26 -40.46
N ILE A 336 25.01 10.92 -39.82
CA ILE A 336 23.67 10.96 -40.40
C ILE A 336 22.78 11.81 -39.49
N THR A 337 22.23 12.90 -40.03
CA THR A 337 21.33 13.79 -39.29
C THR A 337 19.89 13.42 -39.62
N LEU A 338 19.12 13.07 -38.60
CA LEU A 338 17.71 12.70 -38.66
C LEU A 338 16.87 13.92 -38.22
N PRO A 339 16.15 14.58 -39.15
CA PRO A 339 15.36 15.77 -38.84
C PRO A 339 14.10 15.43 -38.03
N THR A 340 13.47 16.44 -37.42
CA THR A 340 12.22 16.28 -36.65
C THR A 340 11.09 15.63 -37.46
N SER A 341 11.04 15.87 -38.78
CA SER A 341 10.04 15.27 -39.67
C SER A 341 10.12 13.73 -39.71
N ALA A 342 11.32 13.17 -39.46
CA ALA A 342 11.59 11.73 -39.41
C ALA A 342 11.16 11.07 -38.09
N HIS A 343 10.78 11.85 -37.07
CA HIS A 343 10.43 11.37 -35.74
C HIS A 343 8.98 10.90 -35.63
N ARG A 344 8.76 9.75 -35.00
CA ARG A 344 7.46 9.24 -34.55
C ARG A 344 7.64 8.44 -33.25
N ARG A 345 6.71 8.56 -32.30
CA ARG A 345 6.62 7.60 -31.18
C ARG A 345 5.98 6.30 -31.66
N ALA A 346 6.62 5.17 -31.35
CA ALA A 346 6.15 3.84 -31.74
C ALA A 346 6.66 2.77 -30.76
N THR A 347 6.13 1.55 -30.87
CA THR A 347 6.55 0.43 -30.01
C THR A 347 7.55 -0.47 -30.75
N ARG A 348 8.66 -0.83 -30.07
CA ARG A 348 9.67 -1.78 -30.56
C ARG A 348 10.02 -2.75 -29.44
N ALA A 349 9.94 -4.06 -29.72
CA ALA A 349 10.20 -5.12 -28.73
C ALA A 349 9.40 -4.94 -27.41
N GLY A 350 8.14 -4.49 -27.52
CA GLY A 350 7.26 -4.27 -26.36
C GLY A 350 7.49 -2.97 -25.60
N VAL A 351 8.49 -2.16 -25.97
CA VAL A 351 8.82 -0.89 -25.31
C VAL A 351 8.42 0.30 -26.19
N THR A 352 7.84 1.33 -25.58
CA THR A 352 7.57 2.61 -26.26
C THR A 352 8.87 3.36 -26.46
N ALA A 353 9.21 3.67 -27.71
CA ALA A 353 10.46 4.32 -28.09
C ALA A 353 10.24 5.41 -29.14
N ASP A 354 11.21 6.33 -29.22
CA ASP A 354 11.27 7.34 -30.27
C ASP A 354 11.91 6.75 -31.52
N ARG A 355 11.14 6.69 -32.62
CA ARG A 355 11.60 6.19 -33.91
C ARG A 355 11.93 7.35 -34.83
N TRP A 356 13.15 7.34 -35.36
CA TRP A 356 13.64 8.25 -36.38
C TRP A 356 13.88 7.46 -37.66
N ARG A 357 13.20 7.80 -38.76
CA ARG A 357 13.38 7.11 -40.04
C ARG A 357 13.62 8.08 -41.18
N LEU A 358 14.77 7.95 -41.83
CA LEU A 358 15.17 8.74 -42.98
C LEU A 358 15.42 7.83 -44.18
N THR A 359 14.84 8.20 -45.31
CA THR A 359 15.05 7.52 -46.59
C THR A 359 15.61 8.55 -47.58
N GLN A 360 16.74 8.22 -48.20
CA GLN A 360 17.44 9.10 -49.14
C GLN A 360 17.93 8.30 -50.34
N ASP A 361 17.90 8.93 -51.52
CA ASP A 361 18.51 8.35 -52.71
C ASP A 361 20.04 8.55 -52.63
N SER A 362 20.79 7.51 -52.97
CA SER A 362 22.25 7.43 -52.80
C SER A 362 22.94 7.28 -54.16
N SER A 363 24.16 7.79 -54.29
CA SER A 363 24.85 7.83 -55.59
C SER A 363 25.29 6.44 -56.05
N ALA A 364 24.96 6.07 -57.28
CA ALA A 364 25.44 4.84 -57.90
C ALA A 364 26.84 4.96 -58.54
N ALA A 365 27.58 6.05 -58.27
CA ALA A 365 28.77 6.47 -59.01
C ALA A 365 29.93 5.45 -59.05
N ARG A 366 29.95 4.46 -58.15
CA ARG A 366 30.97 3.40 -58.11
C ARG A 366 30.51 2.05 -58.65
N ARG A 367 29.32 1.98 -59.29
CA ARG A 367 28.78 0.71 -59.83
C ARG A 367 29.06 0.56 -61.33
N PRO A 368 29.33 -0.66 -61.82
CA PRO A 368 29.66 -0.88 -63.23
C PRO A 368 28.47 -0.58 -64.13
N LEU A 369 28.72 0.08 -65.27
CA LEU A 369 27.70 0.42 -66.26
C LEU A 369 27.36 -0.75 -67.20
N THR A 370 28.18 -1.80 -67.18
CA THR A 370 28.03 -3.03 -67.95
C THR A 370 28.28 -4.23 -67.05
N LEU A 371 27.44 -5.26 -67.14
CA LEU A 371 27.55 -6.50 -66.37
C LEU A 371 27.61 -7.70 -67.30
N THR A 372 28.50 -8.64 -67.02
CA THR A 372 28.55 -9.94 -67.67
C THR A 372 27.54 -10.91 -67.03
N LEU A 373 27.36 -12.08 -67.65
CA LEU A 373 26.52 -13.13 -67.05
C LEU A 373 27.11 -13.62 -65.72
N ASP A 374 28.44 -13.72 -65.62
CA ASP A 374 29.14 -14.11 -64.39
C ASP A 374 28.93 -13.07 -63.28
N ASP A 375 29.03 -11.77 -63.60
CA ASP A 375 28.75 -10.70 -62.62
C ASP A 375 27.31 -10.77 -62.08
N LEU A 376 26.34 -11.17 -62.91
CA LEU A 376 24.96 -11.36 -62.47
C LEU A 376 24.83 -12.60 -61.57
N VAL A 377 25.52 -13.69 -61.86
CA VAL A 377 25.53 -14.86 -60.99
C VAL A 377 26.17 -14.51 -59.64
N ASP A 378 27.26 -13.74 -59.62
CA ASP A 378 27.91 -13.29 -58.38
C ASP A 378 27.01 -12.37 -57.54
N LEU A 379 26.27 -11.46 -58.19
CA LEU A 379 25.37 -10.52 -57.51
C LEU A 379 24.12 -11.20 -56.94
N PHE A 380 23.57 -12.20 -57.63
CA PHE A 380 22.29 -12.82 -57.29
C PHE A 380 22.41 -14.24 -56.73
N GLY A 381 23.61 -14.83 -56.73
CA GLY A 381 23.88 -16.24 -56.42
C GLY A 381 23.31 -17.23 -57.45
N ARG A 382 22.69 -16.73 -58.51
CA ARG A 382 22.03 -17.49 -59.59
C ARG A 382 21.75 -16.57 -60.78
N VAL A 383 21.52 -17.16 -61.95
CA VAL A 383 21.05 -16.38 -63.11
C VAL A 383 19.66 -15.80 -62.82
N PRO A 384 19.44 -14.48 -62.99
CA PRO A 384 18.14 -13.87 -62.77
C PRO A 384 17.04 -14.47 -63.65
N VAL A 385 15.83 -14.57 -63.10
CA VAL A 385 14.67 -15.10 -63.83
C VAL A 385 14.40 -14.26 -65.09
N GLY A 386 14.25 -14.92 -66.24
CA GLY A 386 13.98 -14.27 -67.53
C GLY A 386 15.24 -13.92 -68.34
N ILE A 387 16.42 -14.31 -67.87
CA ILE A 387 17.67 -14.28 -68.62
C ILE A 387 18.11 -15.73 -68.88
N SER A 388 18.24 -16.11 -70.15
CA SER A 388 18.75 -17.42 -70.55
C SER A 388 20.14 -17.28 -71.18
N PRO A 389 21.18 -17.99 -70.70
CA PRO A 389 22.55 -17.88 -71.23
C PRO A 389 22.66 -18.18 -72.72
N SER A 390 21.83 -19.09 -73.24
CA SER A 390 21.84 -19.48 -74.65
C SER A 390 21.29 -18.42 -75.59
N THR A 391 20.39 -17.55 -75.11
CA THR A 391 19.73 -16.52 -75.93
C THR A 391 20.10 -15.10 -75.54
N ASN A 392 20.69 -14.91 -74.36
CA ASN A 392 21.11 -13.62 -73.82
C ASN A 392 22.57 -13.72 -73.34
N PRO A 393 23.55 -13.74 -74.28
CA PRO A 393 24.95 -13.97 -73.93
C PRO A 393 25.62 -12.78 -73.21
N GLY A 394 24.97 -11.62 -73.15
CA GLY A 394 25.57 -10.40 -72.59
C GLY A 394 26.64 -9.78 -73.52
N PRO A 395 27.38 -8.75 -73.06
CA PRO A 395 27.20 -8.04 -71.79
C PRO A 395 25.92 -7.19 -71.75
N PHE A 396 25.41 -6.96 -70.55
CA PHE A 396 24.19 -6.19 -70.29
C PHE A 396 24.53 -4.76 -69.88
N THR A 397 23.83 -3.75 -70.40
CA THR A 397 23.90 -2.38 -69.90
C THR A 397 23.15 -2.29 -68.58
N ALA A 398 23.79 -1.77 -67.54
CA ALA A 398 23.25 -1.68 -66.19
C ALA A 398 22.97 -0.22 -65.79
N ARG A 399 21.76 0.02 -65.30
CA ARG A 399 21.37 1.27 -64.63
C ARG A 399 21.01 0.98 -63.19
N TRP A 400 21.53 1.80 -62.29
CA TRP A 400 21.42 1.60 -60.85
C TRP A 400 20.69 2.78 -60.21
N ALA A 401 19.67 2.49 -59.42
CA ALA A 401 19.05 3.46 -58.51
C ALA A 401 19.15 2.90 -57.09
N VAL A 402 19.87 3.59 -56.21
CA VAL A 402 20.14 3.15 -54.84
C VAL A 402 19.35 4.02 -53.87
N ARG A 403 18.65 3.38 -52.93
CA ARG A 403 17.91 4.05 -51.87
C ARG A 403 18.34 3.53 -50.50
N ASP A 404 18.90 4.42 -49.72
CA ASP A 404 19.29 4.18 -48.33
C ASP A 404 18.12 4.47 -47.40
N THR A 405 17.88 3.58 -46.44
CA THR A 405 16.96 3.81 -45.33
C THR A 405 17.67 3.58 -44.02
N VAL A 406 17.68 4.59 -43.16
CA VAL A 406 18.23 4.55 -41.82
C VAL A 406 17.08 4.64 -40.84
N THR A 407 17.00 3.69 -39.91
CA THR A 407 16.04 3.71 -38.82
C THR A 407 16.80 3.68 -37.49
N LEU A 408 16.51 4.62 -36.61
CA LEU A 408 17.05 4.69 -35.27
C LEU A 408 15.89 4.68 -34.26
N TRP A 409 16.02 3.86 -33.22
CA TRP A 409 15.11 3.78 -32.09
C TRP A 409 15.86 4.19 -30.83
N THR A 410 15.33 5.18 -30.12
CA THR A 410 15.92 5.67 -28.87
C THR A 410 14.94 5.62 -27.70
N VAL A 411 15.46 5.34 -26.52
CA VAL A 411 14.73 5.44 -25.24
C VAL A 411 15.55 6.32 -24.31
N ARG A 412 14.95 7.42 -23.82
CA ARG A 412 15.62 8.41 -22.95
C ARG A 412 16.98 8.91 -23.48
N GLY A 413 17.12 9.00 -24.81
CA GLY A 413 18.34 9.43 -25.49
C GLY A 413 19.43 8.37 -25.69
N GLY A 414 19.23 7.14 -25.19
CA GLY A 414 20.10 5.99 -25.50
C GLY A 414 19.60 5.16 -26.69
N VAL A 415 20.46 4.36 -27.30
CA VAL A 415 20.15 3.57 -28.51
C VAL A 415 19.52 2.24 -28.13
N LEU A 416 18.28 2.01 -28.57
CA LEU A 416 17.58 0.72 -28.41
C LEU A 416 17.82 -0.20 -29.62
N ASP A 417 17.70 0.36 -30.82
CA ASP A 417 17.84 -0.35 -32.09
C ASP A 417 18.26 0.65 -33.16
N ALA A 418 19.10 0.23 -34.10
CA ALA A 418 19.50 1.04 -35.23
C ALA A 418 19.80 0.15 -36.42
N THR A 419 19.31 0.52 -37.60
CA THR A 419 19.52 -0.22 -38.84
C THR A 419 19.76 0.72 -40.00
N ARG A 420 20.66 0.31 -40.91
CA ARG A 420 20.78 0.88 -42.25
C ARG A 420 20.58 -0.22 -43.27
N THR A 421 19.58 -0.04 -44.12
CA THR A 421 19.26 -0.93 -45.23
C THR A 421 19.37 -0.17 -46.53
N GLU A 422 19.96 -0.80 -47.52
CA GLU A 422 20.07 -0.28 -48.87
C GLU A 422 19.18 -1.13 -49.79
N ARG A 423 18.28 -0.47 -50.53
CA ARG A 423 17.53 -1.07 -51.62
C ARG A 423 18.09 -0.54 -52.93
N THR A 424 18.66 -1.43 -53.72
CA THR A 424 19.16 -1.12 -55.06
C THR A 424 18.20 -1.66 -56.11
N VAL A 425 17.75 -0.81 -57.01
CA VAL A 425 17.03 -1.18 -58.23
C VAL A 425 18.03 -1.23 -59.37
N LEU A 426 18.22 -2.41 -59.94
CA LEU A 426 19.07 -2.65 -61.11
C LEU A 426 18.17 -2.84 -62.34
N THR A 427 18.34 -1.99 -63.34
CA THR A 427 17.69 -2.13 -64.65
C THR A 427 18.73 -2.53 -65.69
N LEU A 428 18.54 -3.72 -66.25
CA LEU A 428 19.36 -4.33 -67.29
C LEU A 428 18.73 -4.11 -68.66
N GLY A 429 19.56 -3.85 -69.65
CA GLY A 429 19.18 -3.78 -71.07
C GLY A 429 20.30 -4.32 -71.96
N GLY A 430 20.04 -4.49 -73.27
CA GLY A 430 21.02 -5.04 -74.21
C GLY A 430 21.32 -6.52 -73.97
N GLY A 431 22.45 -7.02 -74.49
CA GLY A 431 22.92 -8.39 -74.23
C GLY A 431 22.03 -9.52 -74.74
N GLY A 432 21.13 -9.25 -75.70
CA GLY A 432 20.15 -10.20 -76.23
C GLY A 432 18.74 -10.10 -75.62
N LEU A 433 18.54 -9.22 -74.62
CA LEU A 433 17.23 -9.06 -73.98
C LEU A 433 16.21 -8.38 -74.90
N PRO A 434 14.99 -8.94 -75.06
CA PRO A 434 13.95 -8.33 -75.88
C PRO A 434 13.36 -7.04 -75.29
N ALA A 435 13.50 -6.84 -73.96
CA ALA A 435 13.07 -5.65 -73.24
C ALA A 435 13.93 -5.47 -71.99
N ALA A 436 13.97 -4.24 -71.46
CA ALA A 436 14.68 -3.96 -70.21
C ALA A 436 14.10 -4.78 -69.04
N ARG A 437 14.97 -5.31 -68.19
CA ARG A 437 14.60 -6.10 -67.02
C ARG A 437 15.02 -5.37 -65.75
N THR A 438 14.09 -5.21 -64.82
CA THR A 438 14.35 -4.56 -63.54
C THR A 438 14.30 -5.58 -62.41
N THR A 439 15.30 -5.54 -61.54
CA THR A 439 15.40 -6.39 -60.37
C THR A 439 15.82 -5.57 -59.16
N THR A 440 15.48 -6.05 -57.97
CA THR A 440 15.73 -5.37 -56.70
C THR A 440 16.68 -6.19 -55.84
N LEU A 441 17.71 -5.54 -55.33
CA LEU A 441 18.70 -6.06 -54.41
C LEU A 441 18.53 -5.33 -53.08
N ASP A 442 18.08 -6.05 -52.06
CA ASP A 442 17.96 -5.53 -50.69
C ASP A 442 19.16 -6.01 -49.86
N ARG A 443 19.87 -5.08 -49.22
CA ARG A 443 21.04 -5.37 -48.38
C ARG A 443 20.90 -4.64 -47.05
N THR A 444 21.13 -5.35 -45.95
CA THR A 444 21.37 -4.71 -44.64
C THR A 444 22.83 -4.30 -44.58
N VAL A 445 23.10 -3.00 -44.58
CA VAL A 445 24.48 -2.45 -44.50
C VAL A 445 25.03 -2.69 -43.11
N TRP A 446 24.25 -2.35 -42.09
CA TRP A 446 24.51 -2.73 -40.71
C TRP A 446 23.22 -2.71 -39.89
N ALA A 447 23.21 -3.47 -38.81
CA ALA A 447 22.09 -3.53 -37.87
C ALA A 447 22.57 -3.86 -36.46
N VAL A 448 21.89 -3.33 -35.45
CA VAL A 448 22.03 -3.80 -34.07
C VAL A 448 21.54 -5.26 -34.00
N PRO A 449 22.29 -6.20 -33.39
CA PRO A 449 21.85 -7.58 -33.25
C PRO A 449 20.51 -7.67 -32.53
N SER A 450 19.62 -8.52 -33.02
CA SER A 450 18.28 -8.70 -32.43
C SER A 450 18.33 -9.12 -30.95
N ALA A 451 19.33 -9.92 -30.56
CA ALA A 451 19.56 -10.30 -29.16
C ALA A 451 19.84 -9.08 -28.27
N THR A 452 20.68 -8.14 -28.73
CA THR A 452 20.99 -6.90 -28.01
C THR A 452 19.76 -6.00 -27.88
N VAL A 453 18.93 -5.92 -28.93
CA VAL A 453 17.66 -5.17 -28.89
C VAL A 453 16.72 -5.76 -27.83
N GLN A 454 16.55 -7.10 -27.80
CA GLN A 454 15.68 -7.76 -26.83
C GLN A 454 16.20 -7.63 -25.40
N GLN A 455 17.51 -7.77 -25.18
CA GLN A 455 18.13 -7.58 -23.87
C GLN A 455 17.94 -6.14 -23.36
N SER A 456 18.15 -5.15 -24.22
CA SER A 456 17.97 -3.73 -23.89
C SER A 456 16.49 -3.41 -23.61
N ALA A 457 15.57 -3.95 -24.42
CA ALA A 457 14.13 -3.81 -24.21
C ALA A 457 13.68 -4.43 -22.88
N ALA A 458 14.17 -5.63 -22.55
CA ALA A 458 13.92 -6.28 -21.27
C ALA A 458 14.48 -5.49 -20.07
N ALA A 459 15.65 -4.86 -20.22
CA ALA A 459 16.21 -3.99 -19.19
C ALA A 459 15.36 -2.74 -18.96
N VAL A 460 14.84 -2.12 -20.04
CA VAL A 460 13.92 -0.97 -19.94
C VAL A 460 12.62 -1.37 -19.28
N SER A 461 11.98 -2.46 -19.71
CA SER A 461 10.72 -2.91 -19.12
C SER A 461 10.87 -3.27 -17.63
N ALA A 462 11.96 -3.95 -17.26
CA ALA A 462 12.28 -4.26 -15.86
C ALA A 462 12.62 -3.02 -15.02
N ALA A 463 13.05 -1.91 -15.64
CA ALA A 463 13.30 -0.66 -14.95
C ALA A 463 12.02 0.19 -14.83
N ASP A 464 11.10 0.10 -15.79
CA ASP A 464 9.80 0.76 -15.73
C ASP A 464 8.91 0.09 -14.66
N THR A 465 8.94 -1.23 -14.52
CA THR A 465 8.26 -1.94 -13.40
C THR A 465 8.83 -1.52 -12.04
N ARG A 466 10.17 -1.48 -11.89
CA ARG A 466 10.84 -0.92 -10.71
C ARG A 466 10.52 0.56 -10.49
N GLY A 467 10.25 1.33 -11.53
CA GLY A 467 9.87 2.73 -11.43
C GLY A 467 8.53 2.91 -10.70
N ALA A 468 7.52 2.11 -11.07
CA ALA A 468 6.22 2.12 -10.39
C ALA A 468 6.36 1.76 -8.90
N GLU A 469 7.29 0.87 -8.59
CA GLU A 469 7.62 0.45 -7.23
C GLU A 469 8.31 1.55 -6.41
N LEU A 470 9.29 2.24 -7.01
CA LEU A 470 10.03 3.33 -6.36
C LEU A 470 9.14 4.53 -6.04
N LEU A 471 7.99 4.70 -6.70
CA LEU A 471 7.02 5.77 -6.38
C LEU A 471 6.48 5.67 -4.95
N LEU A 472 6.33 4.45 -4.41
CA LEU A 472 5.92 4.27 -3.01
C LEU A 472 6.92 4.97 -2.08
N TRP A 473 8.21 4.71 -2.29
CA TRP A 473 9.30 5.15 -1.41
C TRP A 473 9.73 6.60 -1.67
N LYS A 474 9.71 7.03 -2.94
CA LYS A 474 10.17 8.37 -3.35
C LYS A 474 9.10 9.44 -3.23
N ALA A 475 7.82 9.09 -3.41
CA ALA A 475 6.72 10.04 -3.42
C ALA A 475 5.73 9.81 -2.28
N TRP A 476 5.07 8.64 -2.25
CA TRP A 476 3.94 8.42 -1.34
C TRP A 476 4.33 8.41 0.14
N LEU A 477 5.40 7.70 0.51
CA LEU A 477 5.86 7.63 1.90
C LEU A 477 6.37 8.99 2.40
N PRO A 478 7.20 9.76 1.65
CA PRO A 478 7.54 11.13 2.01
C PRO A 478 6.33 12.04 2.19
N ILE A 479 5.33 11.95 1.32
CA ILE A 479 4.08 12.73 1.46
C ILE A 479 3.36 12.36 2.75
N ALA A 480 3.19 11.07 3.03
CA ALA A 480 2.53 10.59 4.25
C ALA A 480 3.27 11.06 5.52
N LEU A 481 4.61 10.98 5.54
CA LEU A 481 5.43 11.49 6.62
C LEU A 481 5.33 13.02 6.76
N GLY A 482 5.25 13.75 5.65
CA GLY A 482 5.03 15.20 5.64
C GLY A 482 3.67 15.60 6.21
N VAL A 483 2.60 14.88 5.86
CA VAL A 483 1.26 15.07 6.43
C VAL A 483 1.26 14.76 7.92
N ALA A 484 1.90 13.67 8.35
CA ALA A 484 2.03 13.32 9.76
C ALA A 484 2.82 14.39 10.54
N ALA A 485 3.90 14.92 9.97
CA ALA A 485 4.66 16.03 10.54
C ALA A 485 3.78 17.29 10.71
N ALA A 486 3.03 17.67 9.67
CA ALA A 486 2.11 18.80 9.71
C ALA A 486 1.03 18.63 10.79
N ALA A 487 0.45 17.43 10.91
CA ALA A 487 -0.53 17.12 11.96
C ALA A 487 0.07 17.28 13.37
N GLN A 488 1.30 16.81 13.60
CA GLN A 488 1.98 16.99 14.90
C GLN A 488 2.25 18.47 15.22
N VAL A 489 2.60 19.29 14.22
CA VAL A 489 2.75 20.74 14.38
C VAL A 489 1.43 21.39 14.77
N LEU A 490 0.34 21.08 14.06
CA LEU A 490 -1.00 21.62 14.35
C LEU A 490 -1.45 21.26 15.77
N LEU A 491 -1.22 20.01 16.17
CA LEU A 491 -1.50 19.53 17.52
C LEU A 491 -0.66 20.23 18.59
N ALA A 492 0.63 20.46 18.33
CA ALA A 492 1.50 21.23 19.23
C ALA A 492 1.04 22.69 19.38
N LEU A 493 0.60 23.33 18.29
CA LEU A 493 0.06 24.68 18.30
C LEU A 493 -1.26 24.76 19.09
N ARG A 494 -2.14 23.77 18.91
CA ARG A 494 -3.40 23.66 19.67
C ARG A 494 -3.14 23.52 21.18
N ASP A 495 -2.16 22.71 21.58
CA ASP A 495 -1.80 22.54 22.99
C ASP A 495 -1.20 23.82 23.58
N ARG A 496 -0.38 24.55 22.82
CA ARG A 496 0.18 25.83 23.24
C ARG A 496 -0.91 26.88 23.46
N ARG A 497 -1.90 26.94 22.56
CA ARG A 497 -3.05 27.87 22.67
C ARG A 497 -3.97 27.56 23.84
N ARG A 498 -4.04 26.30 24.29
CA ARG A 498 -4.89 25.86 25.41
C ARG A 498 -4.27 26.04 26.79
N ARG A 499 -3.04 26.56 26.90
CA ARG A 499 -2.44 26.86 28.20
C ARG A 499 -3.19 28.03 28.85
N PRO A 500 -3.76 27.85 30.05
CA PRO A 500 -4.11 28.99 30.89
C PRO A 500 -2.84 29.80 31.12
N LEU A 501 -2.90 31.11 30.92
CA LEU A 501 -1.87 31.99 31.45
C LEU A 501 -1.80 31.70 32.94
N THR A 502 -0.67 31.16 33.41
CA THR A 502 -0.40 31.11 34.84
C THR A 502 -0.42 32.55 35.33
N SER A 503 -1.55 32.95 35.93
CA SER A 503 -1.57 34.09 36.82
C SER A 503 -0.65 33.72 37.97
N THR A 504 0.57 34.23 37.93
CA THR A 504 1.43 34.32 39.11
C THR A 504 0.76 35.31 40.06
N THR A 505 -0.35 34.92 40.67
CA THR A 505 -0.81 35.57 41.88
C THR A 505 0.01 34.93 42.98
N ALA A 506 1.18 35.53 43.26
CA ALA A 506 1.74 35.38 44.59
C ALA A 506 0.62 35.74 45.56
N PRO A 507 0.32 34.93 46.60
CA PRO A 507 -0.61 35.37 47.61
C PRO A 507 -0.03 36.65 48.20
N ASP A 508 -0.71 37.77 47.96
CA ASP A 508 -0.46 39.00 48.69
C ASP A 508 -0.58 38.62 50.17
N PRO A 509 0.46 38.81 50.99
CA PRO A 509 0.37 38.49 52.41
C PRO A 509 -0.65 39.45 53.01
N ASP A 510 -1.90 38.97 53.11
CA ASP A 510 -2.94 39.61 53.88
C ASP A 510 -2.41 39.79 55.33
N PRO A 511 -2.11 41.02 55.77
CA PRO A 511 -1.54 41.26 57.10
C PRO A 511 -2.52 40.90 58.23
N SER A 512 -3.76 40.51 57.92
CA SER A 512 -4.77 40.10 58.90
C SER A 512 -4.80 38.60 59.22
N ARG A 513 -4.05 37.75 58.50
CA ARG A 513 -3.87 36.34 58.86
C ARG A 513 -2.48 36.10 59.46
N GLY A 514 -2.46 35.93 60.79
CA GLY A 514 -1.29 35.44 61.50
C GLY A 514 -0.75 34.13 60.92
N PRO A 515 0.51 33.77 61.23
CA PRO A 515 1.22 32.70 60.57
C PRO A 515 0.49 31.35 60.69
N PRO A 516 0.58 30.47 59.67
CA PRO A 516 -0.09 29.18 59.68
C PRO A 516 0.39 28.34 60.87
N ALA A 517 -0.57 27.88 61.67
CA ALA A 517 -0.33 26.99 62.79
C ALA A 517 0.07 25.62 62.25
N ASP A 518 1.37 25.36 62.06
CA ASP A 518 1.96 24.01 62.00
C ASP A 518 3.51 24.00 62.08
N ASP A 519 4.17 25.10 62.49
CA ASP A 519 5.61 25.09 62.76
C ASP A 519 5.90 25.41 64.24
N PRO A 520 6.15 24.39 65.09
CA PRO A 520 6.41 24.58 66.52
C PRO A 520 7.76 25.24 66.82
N THR A 521 8.57 25.58 65.82
CA THR A 521 9.90 26.20 66.02
C THR A 521 9.89 27.73 66.08
N ARG A 522 8.72 28.38 66.00
CA ARG A 522 8.58 29.85 66.03
C ARG A 522 7.56 30.38 67.03
N SER A 523 7.29 29.69 68.12
CA SER A 523 6.58 30.29 69.25
C SER A 523 7.55 31.11 70.12
N PRO A 524 7.21 32.36 70.50
CA PRO A 524 8.07 33.20 71.36
C PRO A 524 8.28 32.61 72.77
N GLU A 525 7.48 31.61 73.17
CA GLU A 525 7.59 30.92 74.46
C GLU A 525 8.76 29.94 74.53
N TYR A 526 9.38 29.55 73.41
CA TYR A 526 10.57 28.68 73.41
C TYR A 526 11.89 29.45 73.58
N ALA A 527 11.89 30.77 73.46
CA ALA A 527 13.10 31.59 73.55
C ALA A 527 13.48 32.00 75.00
N LEU A 528 12.72 31.55 76.01
CA LEU A 528 12.94 31.90 77.43
C LEU A 528 13.00 30.68 78.37
N ARG A 529 13.39 29.50 77.87
CA ARG A 529 13.72 28.35 78.73
C ARG A 529 15.08 27.76 78.41
#